data_AF-A0A956JFV4-F1
#
_entry.id   AF-A0A956JFV4-F1
#
_cell.length_a   1.000
_cell.length_b   1.000
_cell.length_c   1.000
_cell.angle_alpha   90.00
_cell.angle_beta   90.00
_cell.angle_gamma   90.00
#
_symmetry.space_group_name_H-M   'P 1'
#
loop_
_entity.id
_entity.type
_entity.pdbx_description
1 polymer ?
#
loop_
_entity_poly.entity_id
_entity_poly.type
_entity_poly.pdbx_seq_one_letter_code
_entity_poly.pdbx_strand_id
1 'polypeptide(L)'
;MRALLMVLVVLLLTATSACSERSFGPADADAVRAVLDRQRDAWNRGDLAAFMEGYHQAPEIVFTSSAKIRRGWEEAMAAYQRRYVDGDAKMGTLSFTDVEITGLGPDAALAMGRFELRDTPQAGWGIFSLVLTRRDGRWGIVHDHSSGAPEETPAQAPAAAPSPEPATASRRVAVTIDDLPVAAYGSHPSDEARREVVKGLCTAIREAGIPVTGFVNMSNHERDPSLMQAWIDCGIALGNHTWSHPHLQEIGLDAYLEDLRRGHEALRELVGDEQPIPFRYPYLHRGFDPDSRRAITGLLEELDSRVAPVTIDTWDWLYAAGHQRATTEGDAAAAERYRSSWMWNLQEATLEAEHLARELFGREPPQILLLHANALGSRDLPAFLSWLRRRGYAFVTLDEALADEAYALPDESWSPTGDSWWLRLRRSRSLAHGTPPFHDLDAIPASP
;
A
#
# COMPACT_ATOMS: atom_id res chain seq x y z
N MET A 1 -62.65 11.65 -41.62
CA MET A 1 -62.22 10.86 -40.44
C MET A 1 -60.78 10.31 -40.49
N ARG A 2 -59.97 10.56 -41.53
CA ARG A 2 -58.57 10.07 -41.58
C ARG A 2 -57.48 11.14 -41.37
N ALA A 3 -57.83 12.43 -41.45
CA ALA A 3 -56.87 13.53 -41.25
C ALA A 3 -56.80 14.05 -39.80
N LEU A 4 -57.77 13.70 -38.93
CA LEU A 4 -57.79 14.15 -37.53
C LEU A 4 -57.05 13.20 -36.57
N LEU A 5 -56.69 12.00 -37.02
CA LEU A 5 -56.00 10.99 -36.19
C LEU A 5 -54.46 11.11 -36.28
N MET A 6 -53.94 11.89 -37.24
CA MET A 6 -52.49 11.98 -37.50
C MET A 6 -51.83 13.16 -36.77
N VAL A 7 -52.60 14.12 -36.26
CA VAL A 7 -52.09 15.24 -35.44
C VAL A 7 -51.99 14.85 -33.95
N LEU A 8 -52.76 13.85 -33.50
CA LEU A 8 -52.72 13.39 -32.11
C LEU A 8 -51.55 12.42 -31.82
N VAL A 9 -50.94 11.83 -32.85
CA VAL A 9 -49.80 10.90 -32.70
C VAL A 9 -48.44 11.61 -32.76
N VAL A 10 -48.36 12.81 -33.33
CA VAL A 10 -47.12 13.61 -33.38
C VAL A 10 -46.90 14.46 -32.13
N LEU A 11 -47.94 14.70 -31.31
CA LEU A 11 -47.85 15.43 -30.04
C LEU A 11 -47.59 14.54 -28.81
N LEU A 12 -47.45 13.22 -29.01
CA LEU A 12 -47.11 12.24 -27.95
C LEU A 12 -45.62 11.79 -28.01
N LEU A 13 -44.79 12.45 -28.82
CA LEU A 13 -43.38 12.09 -29.06
C LEU A 13 -42.34 13.14 -28.59
N THR A 14 -42.71 14.13 -27.79
CA THR A 14 -41.76 15.16 -27.29
C THR A 14 -41.88 15.48 -25.80
N ALA A 15 -42.23 14.49 -24.97
CA ALA A 15 -42.11 14.63 -23.52
C ALA A 15 -41.61 13.34 -22.85
N THR A 16 -40.61 12.68 -23.44
CA THR A 16 -39.62 12.00 -22.59
C THR A 16 -38.75 13.10 -22.01
N SER A 17 -39.25 13.77 -20.96
CA SER A 17 -38.36 14.42 -20.00
C SER A 17 -37.44 13.31 -19.52
N ALA A 18 -36.24 13.26 -20.09
CA ALA A 18 -35.14 12.54 -19.48
C ALA A 18 -35.06 13.10 -18.06
N CYS A 19 -35.52 12.32 -17.07
CA CYS A 19 -35.06 12.51 -15.72
C CYS A 19 -33.56 12.27 -15.82
N SER A 20 -32.81 13.34 -16.04
CA SER A 20 -31.38 13.30 -15.86
C SER A 20 -31.22 12.97 -14.38
N GLU A 21 -30.88 11.71 -14.09
CA GLU A 21 -30.43 11.34 -12.76
C GLU A 21 -29.29 12.29 -12.43
N ARG A 22 -29.49 13.13 -11.41
CA ARG A 22 -28.47 14.06 -10.96
C ARG A 22 -27.23 13.23 -10.64
N SER A 23 -26.11 13.55 -11.24
CA SER A 23 -24.83 12.97 -10.86
C SER A 23 -24.10 13.94 -9.93
N PHE A 24 -23.23 13.39 -9.08
CA PHE A 24 -22.33 14.20 -8.27
C PHE A 24 -21.37 14.97 -9.18
N GLY A 25 -21.38 16.30 -9.10
CA GLY A 25 -20.57 17.16 -9.97
C GLY A 25 -19.60 18.08 -9.22
N PRO A 26 -18.81 18.89 -9.95
CA PRO A 26 -17.87 19.84 -9.35
C PRO A 26 -18.50 20.78 -8.32
N ALA A 27 -19.72 21.29 -8.58
CA ALA A 27 -20.43 22.14 -7.64
C ALA A 27 -20.80 21.43 -6.33
N ASP A 28 -21.05 20.11 -6.39
CA ASP A 28 -21.29 19.31 -5.18
C ASP A 28 -19.99 19.10 -4.39
N ALA A 29 -18.87 18.88 -5.08
CA ALA A 29 -17.56 18.79 -4.44
C ALA A 29 -17.16 20.11 -3.76
N ASP A 30 -17.42 21.26 -4.40
CA ASP A 30 -17.20 22.58 -3.80
C ASP A 30 -18.10 22.82 -2.59
N ALA A 31 -19.37 22.39 -2.65
CA ALA A 31 -20.29 22.49 -1.52
C ALA A 31 -19.86 21.61 -0.33
N VAL A 32 -19.36 20.40 -0.59
CA VAL A 32 -18.78 19.52 0.44
C VAL A 32 -17.52 20.15 1.04
N ARG A 33 -16.60 20.66 0.21
CA ARG A 33 -15.40 21.37 0.69
C ARG A 33 -15.75 22.57 1.57
N ALA A 34 -16.79 23.32 1.18
CA ALA A 34 -17.27 24.44 1.97
C ALA A 34 -17.85 24.03 3.34
N VAL A 35 -18.35 22.79 3.51
CA VAL A 35 -18.72 22.27 4.85
C VAL A 35 -17.47 22.16 5.73
N LEU A 36 -16.40 21.55 5.22
CA LEU A 36 -15.14 21.38 5.95
C LEU A 36 -14.48 22.72 6.27
N ASP A 37 -14.47 23.66 5.32
CA ASP A 37 -13.93 25.01 5.55
C ASP A 37 -14.69 25.74 6.65
N ARG A 38 -16.04 25.69 6.66
CA ARG A 38 -16.84 26.28 7.72
C ARG A 38 -16.58 25.63 9.08
N GLN A 39 -16.43 24.31 9.13
CA GLN A 39 -16.06 23.61 10.36
C GLN A 39 -14.69 24.06 10.88
N ARG A 40 -13.67 24.06 10.03
CA ARG A 40 -12.33 24.56 10.37
C ARG A 40 -12.40 25.98 10.93
N ASP A 41 -13.10 26.87 10.24
CA ASP A 41 -13.16 28.28 10.63
C ASP A 41 -13.96 28.50 11.93
N ALA A 42 -15.03 27.73 12.15
CA ALA A 42 -15.78 27.74 13.41
C ALA A 42 -14.92 27.22 14.57
N TRP A 43 -14.22 26.10 14.35
CA TRP A 43 -13.30 25.53 15.32
C TRP A 43 -12.21 26.53 15.74
N ASN A 44 -11.57 27.18 14.76
CA ASN A 44 -10.47 28.12 14.99
C ASN A 44 -10.91 29.42 15.68
N ARG A 45 -12.21 29.72 15.70
CA ARG A 45 -12.79 30.83 16.46
C ARG A 45 -13.36 30.41 17.82
N GLY A 46 -13.25 29.13 18.18
CA GLY A 46 -13.78 28.57 19.43
C GLY A 46 -15.30 28.40 19.43
N ASP A 47 -15.96 28.38 18.27
CA ASP A 47 -17.40 28.27 18.14
C ASP A 47 -17.82 26.81 17.92
N LEU A 48 -18.01 26.08 19.02
CA LEU A 48 -18.39 24.67 18.98
C LEU A 48 -19.80 24.46 18.37
N ALA A 49 -20.71 25.41 18.57
CA ALA A 49 -22.06 25.30 18.03
C ALA A 49 -22.02 25.36 16.50
N ALA A 50 -21.31 26.35 15.94
CA ALA A 50 -21.13 26.48 14.49
C ALA A 50 -20.29 25.32 13.90
N PHE A 51 -19.31 24.78 14.64
CA PHE A 51 -18.57 23.59 14.21
C PHE A 51 -19.51 22.38 14.01
N MET A 52 -20.47 22.21 14.92
CA MET A 52 -21.40 21.08 14.87
C MET A 52 -22.49 21.21 13.80
N GLU A 53 -22.64 22.38 13.16
CA GLU A 53 -23.53 22.56 11.99
C GLU A 53 -23.04 21.82 10.74
N GLY A 54 -21.77 21.39 10.70
CA GLY A 54 -21.24 20.56 9.62
C GLY A 54 -21.79 19.14 9.60
N TYR A 55 -22.44 18.69 10.68
CA TYR A 55 -23.07 17.38 10.79
C TYR A 55 -24.59 17.47 10.60
N HIS A 56 -25.20 16.40 10.09
CA HIS A 56 -26.65 16.28 10.17
C HIS A 56 -27.06 16.02 11.63
N GLN A 57 -28.04 16.79 12.13
CA GLN A 57 -28.57 16.57 13.48
C GLN A 57 -29.51 15.36 13.47
N ALA A 58 -28.95 14.17 13.64
CA ALA A 58 -29.69 12.92 13.56
C ALA A 58 -29.10 11.85 14.52
N PRO A 59 -29.92 10.89 15.00
CA PRO A 59 -29.44 9.83 15.90
C PRO A 59 -28.53 8.80 15.20
N GLU A 60 -28.61 8.67 13.88
CA GLU A 60 -27.84 7.69 13.11
C GLU A 60 -26.40 8.10 12.80
N ILE A 61 -26.00 9.36 13.05
CA ILE A 61 -24.63 9.80 12.73
C ILE A 61 -23.60 9.10 13.62
N VAL A 62 -22.41 8.84 13.07
CA VAL A 62 -21.37 8.04 13.73
C VAL A 62 -20.07 8.81 13.80
N PHE A 63 -19.41 8.77 14.95
CA PHE A 63 -18.05 9.28 15.16
C PHE A 63 -17.15 8.13 15.60
N THR A 64 -16.03 7.96 14.92
CA THR A 64 -15.03 6.94 15.20
C THR A 64 -13.69 7.61 15.42
N SER A 65 -13.13 7.50 16.62
CA SER A 65 -11.80 8.03 16.93
C SER A 65 -11.21 7.33 18.14
N SER A 66 -9.87 7.18 18.19
CA SER A 66 -9.16 6.58 19.34
C SER A 66 -9.76 5.23 19.79
N ALA A 67 -10.05 4.34 18.83
CA ALA A 67 -10.70 3.04 19.04
C ALA A 67 -12.10 3.09 19.71
N LYS A 68 -12.78 4.24 19.69
CA LYS A 68 -14.14 4.43 20.23
C LYS A 68 -15.12 4.77 19.12
N ILE A 69 -16.31 4.19 19.19
CA ILE A 69 -17.45 4.52 18.32
C ILE A 69 -18.51 5.22 19.16
N ARG A 70 -18.92 6.41 18.73
CA ARG A 70 -20.03 7.19 19.31
C ARG A 70 -21.12 7.36 18.26
N ARG A 71 -22.38 7.31 18.69
CA ARG A 71 -23.56 7.47 17.82
C ARG A 71 -24.44 8.61 18.29
N GLY A 72 -25.03 9.32 17.35
CA GLY A 72 -25.99 10.39 17.57
C GLY A 72 -25.35 11.77 17.75
N TRP A 73 -26.00 12.77 17.16
CA TRP A 73 -25.55 14.16 17.23
C TRP A 73 -25.59 14.73 18.65
N GLU A 74 -26.64 14.45 19.41
CA GLU A 74 -26.80 14.97 20.78
C GLU A 74 -25.69 14.46 21.72
N GLU A 75 -25.38 13.16 21.67
CA GLU A 75 -24.29 12.59 22.47
C GLU A 75 -22.92 13.13 22.04
N ALA A 76 -22.71 13.36 20.73
CA ALA A 76 -21.48 13.97 20.23
C ALA A 76 -21.33 15.41 20.71
N MET A 77 -22.37 16.24 20.59
CA MET A 77 -22.38 17.61 21.10
C MET A 77 -22.10 17.63 22.61
N ALA A 78 -22.79 16.79 23.39
CA ALA A 78 -22.58 16.70 24.83
C ALA A 78 -21.13 16.27 25.18
N ALA A 79 -20.54 15.34 24.41
CA ALA A 79 -19.15 14.95 24.59
C ALA A 79 -18.16 16.07 24.27
N TYR A 80 -18.40 16.85 23.21
CA TYR A 80 -17.59 18.03 22.90
C TYR A 80 -17.73 19.13 23.96
N GLN A 81 -18.94 19.40 24.45
CA GLN A 81 -19.20 20.37 25.53
C GLN A 81 -18.44 19.99 26.80
N ARG A 82 -18.58 18.73 27.26
CA ARG A 82 -17.86 18.24 28.44
C ARG A 82 -16.33 18.37 28.30
N ARG A 83 -15.81 18.24 27.08
CA ARG A 83 -14.36 18.26 26.83
C ARG A 83 -13.80 19.67 26.70
N TYR A 84 -14.42 20.51 25.88
CA TYR A 84 -13.87 21.80 25.44
C TYR A 84 -14.53 23.03 26.06
N VAL A 85 -15.72 22.88 26.66
CA VAL A 85 -16.43 23.97 27.34
C VAL A 85 -16.34 23.81 28.85
N ASP A 86 -16.77 22.66 29.36
CA ASP A 86 -16.77 22.37 30.81
C ASP A 86 -15.40 21.86 31.30
N GLY A 87 -14.59 21.34 30.39
CA GLY A 87 -13.29 20.76 30.65
C GLY A 87 -12.13 21.70 30.30
N ASP A 88 -10.91 21.23 30.57
CA ASP A 88 -9.69 22.03 30.38
C ASP A 88 -9.15 22.00 28.94
N ALA A 89 -9.73 21.21 28.03
CA ALA A 89 -9.24 21.10 26.67
C ALA A 89 -9.43 22.41 25.90
N LYS A 90 -8.46 22.78 25.08
CA LYS A 90 -8.48 23.97 24.23
C LYS A 90 -8.65 23.52 22.78
N MET A 91 -9.50 24.26 22.04
CA MET A 91 -9.77 23.94 20.64
C MET A 91 -8.51 24.12 19.77
N GLY A 92 -7.71 25.17 20.01
CA GLY A 92 -6.49 25.40 19.22
C GLY A 92 -6.79 25.78 17.77
N THR A 93 -5.83 25.54 16.88
CA THR A 93 -5.90 25.86 15.45
C THR A 93 -5.95 24.57 14.62
N LEU A 94 -7.08 24.29 14.00
CA LEU A 94 -7.33 23.18 13.08
C LEU A 94 -7.04 23.60 11.63
N SER A 95 -6.42 22.70 10.88
CA SER A 95 -6.30 22.78 9.43
C SER A 95 -6.57 21.44 8.77
N PHE A 96 -7.09 21.48 7.55
CA PHE A 96 -7.26 20.32 6.68
C PHE A 96 -6.37 20.47 5.45
N THR A 97 -5.64 19.41 5.08
CA THR A 97 -4.82 19.34 3.86
C THR A 97 -5.15 18.07 3.08
N ASP A 98 -4.75 18.01 1.81
CA ASP A 98 -4.93 16.85 0.94
C ASP A 98 -6.39 16.35 0.88
N VAL A 99 -7.35 17.29 0.87
CA VAL A 99 -8.78 16.94 0.90
C VAL A 99 -9.25 16.47 -0.48
N GLU A 100 -9.43 15.16 -0.59
CA GLU A 100 -10.00 14.47 -1.75
C GLU A 100 -11.50 14.22 -1.53
N ILE A 101 -12.33 14.50 -2.54
CA ILE A 101 -13.78 14.34 -2.48
C ILE A 101 -14.23 13.47 -3.63
N THR A 102 -14.86 12.33 -3.31
CA THR A 102 -15.40 11.37 -4.26
C THR A 102 -16.90 11.25 -4.09
N GLY A 103 -17.67 11.40 -5.18
CA GLY A 103 -19.11 11.15 -5.16
C GLY A 103 -19.42 9.67 -5.01
N LEU A 104 -20.32 9.33 -4.08
CA LEU A 104 -20.84 7.96 -3.88
C LEU A 104 -22.23 7.76 -4.51
N GLY A 105 -22.81 8.85 -5.03
CA GLY A 105 -24.14 8.92 -5.64
C GLY A 105 -24.57 10.39 -5.76
N PRO A 106 -25.77 10.68 -6.29
CA PRO A 106 -26.29 12.05 -6.41
C PRO A 106 -26.16 12.86 -5.12
N ASP A 107 -26.55 12.25 -4.00
CA ASP A 107 -26.73 12.88 -2.68
C ASP A 107 -25.75 12.34 -1.63
N ALA A 108 -24.65 11.70 -2.03
CA ALA A 108 -23.66 11.12 -1.11
C ALA A 108 -22.23 11.37 -1.59
N ALA A 109 -21.32 11.64 -0.67
CA ALA A 109 -19.91 11.87 -0.94
C ALA A 109 -19.02 11.31 0.17
N LEU A 110 -17.82 10.86 -0.21
CA LEU A 110 -16.72 10.54 0.68
C LEU A 110 -15.69 11.68 0.58
N ALA A 111 -15.36 12.30 1.71
CA ALA A 111 -14.24 13.22 1.82
C ALA A 111 -13.13 12.60 2.67
N MET A 112 -11.93 12.49 2.13
CA MET A 112 -10.75 12.01 2.86
C MET A 112 -9.68 13.08 2.86
N GLY A 113 -8.85 13.12 3.90
CA GLY A 113 -7.75 14.06 3.97
C GLY A 113 -6.96 13.95 5.25
N ARG A 114 -6.08 14.93 5.46
CA ARG A 114 -5.29 15.08 6.69
C ARG A 114 -5.85 16.19 7.55
N PHE A 115 -5.81 16.00 8.86
CA PHE A 115 -6.05 17.07 9.82
C PHE A 115 -4.78 17.34 10.62
N GLU A 116 -4.63 18.59 11.04
CA GLU A 116 -3.62 18.99 11.99
C GLU A 116 -4.23 20.00 12.97
N LEU A 117 -3.97 19.78 14.26
CA LEU A 117 -4.38 20.62 15.37
C LEU A 117 -3.14 21.17 16.07
N ARG A 118 -3.03 22.50 16.15
CA ARG A 118 -1.91 23.22 16.74
C ARG A 118 -2.38 24.14 17.86
N ASP A 119 -1.44 24.76 18.58
CA ASP A 119 -1.72 25.81 19.57
C ASP A 119 -2.62 25.38 20.74
N THR A 120 -2.57 24.10 21.10
CA THR A 120 -3.33 23.53 22.22
C THR A 120 -2.57 22.35 22.84
N PRO A 121 -2.74 22.05 24.15
CA PRO A 121 -2.22 20.81 24.74
C PRO A 121 -2.81 19.54 24.12
N GLN A 122 -3.88 19.65 23.33
CA GLN A 122 -4.46 18.56 22.55
C GLN A 122 -3.90 18.49 21.12
N ALA A 123 -2.81 19.21 20.82
CA ALA A 123 -2.22 19.25 19.49
C ALA A 123 -1.87 17.85 18.98
N GLY A 124 -1.99 17.67 17.68
CA GLY A 124 -1.81 16.38 17.03
C GLY A 124 -2.19 16.47 15.57
N TRP A 125 -1.89 15.42 14.82
CA TRP A 125 -2.21 15.34 13.40
C TRP A 125 -2.66 13.92 13.07
N GLY A 126 -3.24 13.74 11.89
CA GLY A 126 -3.73 12.44 11.48
C GLY A 126 -4.47 12.48 10.16
N ILE A 127 -5.21 11.41 9.88
CA ILE A 127 -6.06 11.28 8.71
C ILE A 127 -7.53 11.21 9.12
N PHE A 128 -8.40 11.64 8.22
CA PHE A 128 -9.83 11.53 8.39
C PHE A 128 -10.51 10.96 7.14
N SER A 129 -11.66 10.32 7.37
CA SER A 129 -12.62 9.91 6.35
C SER A 129 -14.02 10.32 6.79
N LEU A 130 -14.70 11.14 5.99
CA LEU A 130 -16.04 11.65 6.24
C LEU A 130 -17.00 11.15 5.16
N VAL A 131 -18.14 10.59 5.56
CA VAL A 131 -19.27 10.38 4.66
C VAL A 131 -20.25 11.52 4.85
N LEU A 132 -20.54 12.25 3.78
CA LEU A 132 -21.52 13.32 3.75
C LEU A 132 -22.73 12.89 2.92
N THR A 133 -23.91 13.31 3.36
CA THR A 133 -25.14 13.16 2.59
C THR A 133 -25.81 14.51 2.40
N ARG A 134 -26.53 14.67 1.30
CA ARG A 134 -27.38 15.84 1.06
C ARG A 134 -28.81 15.54 1.50
N ARG A 135 -29.33 16.34 2.43
CA ARG A 135 -30.72 16.29 2.90
C ARG A 135 -31.30 17.69 2.81
N ASP A 136 -32.47 17.84 2.21
CA ASP A 136 -33.15 19.13 2.02
C ASP A 136 -32.24 20.20 1.37
N GLY A 137 -31.43 19.78 0.39
CA GLY A 137 -30.51 20.65 -0.33
C GLY A 137 -29.20 21.00 0.42
N ARG A 138 -29.02 20.52 1.65
CA ARG A 138 -27.83 20.79 2.48
C ARG A 138 -26.96 19.55 2.65
N TRP A 139 -25.66 19.69 2.40
CA TRP A 139 -24.66 18.67 2.73
C TRP A 139 -24.36 18.68 4.23
N GLY A 140 -24.28 17.49 4.82
CA GLY A 140 -23.91 17.30 6.22
C GLY A 140 -23.26 15.94 6.43
N ILE A 141 -22.31 15.89 7.36
CA ILE A 141 -21.57 14.68 7.73
C ILE A 141 -22.50 13.72 8.49
N VAL A 142 -22.47 12.44 8.10
CA VAL A 142 -23.20 11.34 8.76
C VAL A 142 -22.27 10.26 9.32
N HIS A 143 -21.03 10.18 8.83
CA HIS A 143 -19.99 9.34 9.39
C HIS A 143 -18.70 10.13 9.43
N ASP A 144 -18.06 10.17 10.60
CA ASP A 144 -16.79 10.80 10.85
C ASP A 144 -15.84 9.75 11.42
N HIS A 145 -14.76 9.48 10.69
CA HIS A 145 -13.66 8.68 11.18
C HIS A 145 -12.41 9.55 11.20
N SER A 146 -11.77 9.63 12.36
CA SER A 146 -10.51 10.35 12.53
C SER A 146 -9.51 9.48 13.29
N SER A 147 -8.35 9.23 12.70
CA SER A 147 -7.24 8.51 13.33
C SER A 147 -6.06 9.45 13.54
N GLY A 148 -5.67 9.63 14.81
CA GLY A 148 -4.49 10.39 15.15
C GLY A 148 -3.22 9.59 14.87
N ALA A 149 -2.17 10.27 14.44
CA ALA A 149 -0.83 9.70 14.44
C ALA A 149 -0.43 9.33 15.88
N PRO A 150 0.32 8.23 16.09
CA PRO A 150 0.81 7.88 17.41
C PRO A 150 1.64 9.02 18.01
N GLU A 151 1.46 9.30 19.30
CA GLU A 151 2.32 10.24 20.03
C GLU A 151 3.78 9.79 19.92
N GLU A 152 4.63 10.58 19.26
CA GLU A 152 6.07 10.40 19.36
C GLU A 152 6.49 10.72 20.80
N THR A 153 6.94 9.70 21.55
CA THR A 153 7.56 9.90 22.85
C THR A 153 8.78 10.82 22.66
N PRO A 154 8.85 12.01 23.28
CA PRO A 154 9.95 12.93 23.01
C PRO A 154 11.27 12.37 23.55
N ALA A 155 12.17 11.97 22.67
CA ALA A 155 13.58 12.00 22.99
C ALA A 155 13.98 13.48 23.16
N GLN A 156 14.63 13.81 24.28
CA GLN A 156 15.15 15.15 24.58
C GLN A 156 15.86 15.75 23.36
N ALA A 157 15.37 16.90 22.87
CA ALA A 157 16.03 17.65 21.81
C ALA A 157 17.38 18.19 22.31
N PRO A 158 18.51 17.95 21.61
CA PRO A 158 19.71 18.72 21.85
C PRO A 158 19.54 20.14 21.26
N ALA A 159 20.23 21.09 21.88
CA ALA A 159 20.24 22.50 21.51
C ALA A 159 20.62 22.72 20.03
N ALA A 160 20.09 23.81 19.47
CA ALA A 160 20.25 24.21 18.07
C ALA A 160 21.71 24.09 17.58
N ALA A 161 21.89 23.33 16.50
CA ALA A 161 23.15 23.15 15.78
C ALA A 161 22.98 23.63 14.31
N PRO A 162 24.09 23.98 13.64
CA PRO A 162 24.11 24.83 12.45
C PRO A 162 23.64 24.10 11.18
N SER A 163 23.52 24.87 10.08
CA SER A 163 23.09 24.41 8.75
C SER A 163 23.65 23.04 8.33
N PRO A 164 22.87 22.19 7.64
CA PRO A 164 23.14 20.77 7.58
C PRO A 164 24.34 20.45 6.67
N GLU A 165 25.33 19.79 7.26
CA GLU A 165 26.21 18.85 6.55
C GLU A 165 25.42 17.58 6.18
N PRO A 166 25.86 16.82 5.15
CA PRO A 166 25.08 15.72 4.57
C PRO A 166 24.77 14.65 5.64
N ALA A 167 23.48 14.35 5.80
CA ALA A 167 23.02 13.30 6.71
C ALA A 167 23.73 11.98 6.39
N THR A 168 24.49 11.46 7.35
CA THR A 168 24.94 10.07 7.33
C THR A 168 23.68 9.20 7.29
N ALA A 169 23.51 8.40 6.23
CA ALA A 169 22.32 7.59 6.01
C ALA A 169 22.07 6.66 7.20
N SER A 170 21.00 6.91 7.96
CA SER A 170 20.62 6.09 9.12
C SER A 170 19.72 4.92 8.74
N ARG A 171 19.11 4.94 7.55
CA ARG A 171 18.24 3.88 7.02
C ARG A 171 18.94 3.15 5.89
N ARG A 172 18.71 1.85 5.76
CA ARG A 172 19.29 1.01 4.71
C ARG A 172 18.20 0.20 4.05
N VAL A 173 18.26 0.03 2.74
CA VAL A 173 17.30 -0.78 1.97
C VAL A 173 17.98 -1.57 0.87
N ALA A 174 17.69 -2.87 0.79
CA ALA A 174 17.98 -3.70 -0.36
C ALA A 174 16.79 -3.67 -1.33
N VAL A 175 17.05 -3.39 -2.60
CA VAL A 175 16.01 -3.35 -3.64
C VAL A 175 15.97 -4.71 -4.33
N THR A 176 14.79 -5.31 -4.39
CA THR A 176 14.60 -6.61 -5.02
C THR A 176 13.46 -6.59 -6.03
N ILE A 177 13.56 -7.41 -7.08
CA ILE A 177 12.58 -7.47 -8.17
C ILE A 177 12.23 -8.93 -8.43
N ASP A 178 10.97 -9.32 -8.27
CA ASP A 178 10.49 -10.68 -8.50
C ASP A 178 9.91 -10.85 -9.91
N ASP A 179 9.65 -12.10 -10.26
CA ASP A 179 9.08 -12.55 -11.53
C ASP A 179 9.88 -12.11 -12.76
N LEU A 180 11.21 -12.15 -12.67
CA LEU A 180 12.05 -11.89 -13.83
C LEU A 180 11.78 -12.87 -14.97
N PRO A 181 11.91 -12.43 -16.24
CA PRO A 181 12.45 -11.14 -16.68
C PRO A 181 11.41 -10.00 -16.75
N VAL A 182 10.11 -10.30 -16.81
CA VAL A 182 9.01 -9.32 -16.76
C VAL A 182 7.78 -10.01 -16.18
N ALA A 183 7.16 -9.42 -15.17
CA ALA A 183 5.98 -9.96 -14.51
C ALA A 183 4.77 -10.07 -15.46
N ALA A 184 3.90 -11.05 -15.21
CA ALA A 184 2.73 -11.35 -16.03
C ALA A 184 1.46 -11.39 -15.18
N TYR A 185 0.39 -10.77 -15.68
CA TYR A 185 -0.86 -10.59 -14.94
C TYR A 185 -2.03 -11.26 -15.68
N GLY A 186 -1.93 -12.59 -15.87
CA GLY A 186 -2.86 -13.38 -16.68
C GLY A 186 -2.63 -13.28 -18.20
N SER A 187 -1.96 -12.23 -18.67
CA SER A 187 -1.39 -12.15 -20.02
C SER A 187 -0.08 -11.38 -20.01
N HIS A 188 0.84 -11.77 -20.91
CA HIS A 188 2.08 -11.03 -21.09
C HIS A 188 1.83 -9.75 -21.90
N PRO A 189 2.52 -8.64 -21.58
CA PRO A 189 2.61 -7.50 -22.49
C PRO A 189 3.22 -7.93 -23.84
N SER A 190 3.08 -7.10 -24.87
CA SER A 190 3.74 -7.34 -26.16
C SER A 190 5.26 -7.43 -25.99
N ASP A 191 5.94 -8.16 -26.88
CA ASP A 191 7.40 -8.32 -26.80
C ASP A 191 8.14 -6.98 -26.82
N GLU A 192 7.61 -5.99 -27.53
CA GLU A 192 8.14 -4.62 -27.53
C GLU A 192 7.99 -3.96 -26.16
N ALA A 193 6.80 -4.01 -25.57
CA ALA A 193 6.55 -3.44 -24.23
C ALA A 193 7.47 -4.09 -23.18
N ARG A 194 7.70 -5.41 -23.29
CA ARG A 194 8.58 -6.15 -22.38
C ARG A 194 10.04 -5.74 -22.51
N ARG A 195 10.53 -5.54 -23.74
CA ARG A 195 11.87 -4.98 -23.97
C ARG A 195 12.03 -3.59 -23.37
N GLU A 196 11.03 -2.72 -23.52
CA GLU A 196 11.07 -1.38 -22.95
C GLU A 196 11.03 -1.40 -21.41
N VAL A 197 10.29 -2.33 -20.79
CA VAL A 197 10.32 -2.53 -19.32
C VAL A 197 11.72 -2.85 -18.83
N VAL A 198 12.39 -3.86 -19.41
CA VAL A 198 13.73 -4.27 -19.00
C VAL A 198 14.73 -3.14 -19.22
N LYS A 199 14.67 -2.49 -20.38
CA LYS A 199 15.54 -1.36 -20.72
C LYS A 199 15.37 -0.19 -19.77
N GLY A 200 14.14 0.21 -19.45
CA GLY A 200 13.87 1.34 -18.56
C GLY A 200 14.26 1.05 -17.12
N LEU A 201 13.96 -0.14 -16.59
CA LEU A 201 14.43 -0.57 -15.27
C LEU A 201 15.96 -0.59 -15.20
N CYS A 202 16.64 -1.17 -16.18
CA CYS A 202 18.11 -1.18 -16.20
C CYS A 202 18.73 0.20 -16.34
N THR A 203 18.08 1.11 -17.06
CA THR A 203 18.51 2.51 -17.12
C THR A 203 18.37 3.15 -15.74
N ALA A 204 17.22 3.01 -15.10
CA ALA A 204 16.96 3.55 -13.76
C ALA A 204 17.94 3.01 -12.71
N ILE A 205 18.23 1.71 -12.73
CA ILE A 205 19.16 1.05 -11.80
C ILE A 205 20.59 1.59 -11.99
N ARG A 206 21.08 1.63 -13.23
CA ARG A 206 22.44 2.12 -13.54
C ARG A 206 22.60 3.61 -13.23
N GLU A 207 21.64 4.45 -13.60
CA GLU A 207 21.67 5.88 -13.30
C GLU A 207 21.57 6.16 -11.79
N ALA A 208 20.79 5.36 -11.07
CA ALA A 208 20.72 5.47 -9.62
C ALA A 208 21.97 4.92 -8.92
N GLY A 209 22.76 4.06 -9.56
CA GLY A 209 23.96 3.44 -8.98
C GLY A 209 23.63 2.60 -7.75
N ILE A 210 22.54 1.83 -7.78
CA ILE A 210 22.07 1.02 -6.65
C ILE A 210 22.31 -0.48 -6.89
N PRO A 211 22.62 -1.26 -5.84
CA PRO A 211 22.56 -2.72 -5.92
C PRO A 211 21.11 -3.18 -6.02
N VAL A 212 20.87 -4.21 -6.84
CA VAL A 212 19.56 -4.86 -7.00
C VAL A 212 19.75 -6.37 -7.08
N THR A 213 18.83 -7.11 -6.44
CA THR A 213 18.72 -8.57 -6.59
C THR A 213 17.41 -8.93 -7.27
N GLY A 214 17.46 -9.60 -8.40
CA GLY A 214 16.30 -10.08 -9.14
C GLY A 214 16.00 -11.55 -8.87
N PHE A 215 14.75 -11.92 -8.64
CA PHE A 215 14.34 -13.31 -8.43
C PHE A 215 13.68 -13.87 -9.69
N VAL A 216 14.20 -14.99 -10.17
CA VAL A 216 13.90 -15.53 -11.50
C VAL A 216 13.02 -16.77 -11.39
N ASN A 217 11.90 -16.75 -12.12
CA ASN A 217 11.14 -17.95 -12.45
C ASN A 217 11.81 -18.56 -13.69
N MET A 218 12.52 -19.68 -13.57
CA MET A 218 13.36 -20.16 -14.68
C MET A 218 12.59 -20.56 -15.95
N SER A 219 11.30 -20.94 -15.83
CA SER A 219 10.42 -21.11 -17.00
C SER A 219 10.21 -19.82 -17.81
N ASN A 220 10.27 -18.64 -17.17
CA ASN A 220 10.23 -17.37 -17.89
C ASN A 220 11.53 -17.10 -18.66
N HIS A 221 12.69 -17.59 -18.17
CA HIS A 221 13.94 -17.52 -18.91
C HIS A 221 13.88 -18.37 -20.18
N GLU A 222 13.34 -19.59 -20.13
CA GLU A 222 13.17 -20.44 -21.33
C GLU A 222 12.34 -19.73 -22.41
N ARG A 223 11.32 -18.99 -21.98
CA ARG A 223 10.48 -18.21 -22.88
C ARG A 223 11.22 -17.02 -23.49
N ASP A 224 12.03 -16.33 -22.69
CA ASP A 224 12.62 -15.02 -23.06
C ASP A 224 14.11 -14.91 -22.71
N PRO A 225 14.96 -15.74 -23.30
CA PRO A 225 16.38 -15.80 -22.96
C PRO A 225 17.11 -14.47 -23.25
N SER A 226 16.68 -13.73 -24.28
CA SER A 226 17.27 -12.42 -24.62
C SER A 226 16.96 -11.33 -23.58
N LEU A 227 15.78 -11.36 -22.95
CA LEU A 227 15.44 -10.44 -21.88
C LEU A 227 16.20 -10.79 -20.60
N MET A 228 16.40 -12.08 -20.34
CA MET A 228 17.24 -12.51 -19.21
C MET A 228 18.69 -12.09 -19.42
N GLN A 229 19.24 -12.24 -20.63
CA GLN A 229 20.59 -11.73 -20.94
C GLN A 229 20.69 -10.23 -20.70
N ALA A 230 19.67 -9.44 -21.06
CA ALA A 230 19.66 -8.00 -20.80
C ALA A 230 19.71 -7.65 -19.30
N TRP A 231 19.13 -8.47 -18.43
CA TRP A 231 19.25 -8.35 -16.98
C TRP A 231 20.63 -8.76 -16.46
N ILE A 232 21.26 -9.79 -17.03
CA ILE A 232 22.65 -10.14 -16.69
C ILE A 232 23.58 -8.98 -17.07
N ASP A 233 23.44 -8.44 -18.28
CA ASP A 233 24.20 -7.28 -18.76
C ASP A 233 23.88 -6.00 -17.96
N CYS A 234 22.74 -5.98 -17.26
CA CYS A 234 22.36 -4.95 -16.28
C CYS A 234 23.30 -4.92 -15.07
N GLY A 235 23.91 -6.05 -14.74
CA GLY A 235 24.79 -6.23 -13.58
C GLY A 235 24.04 -6.39 -12.26
N ILE A 236 22.79 -6.86 -12.30
CA ILE A 236 22.05 -7.18 -11.07
C ILE A 236 22.45 -8.56 -10.55
N ALA A 237 22.35 -8.77 -9.23
CA ALA A 237 22.44 -10.12 -8.66
C ALA A 237 21.16 -10.91 -8.97
N LEU A 238 21.25 -12.23 -9.06
CA LEU A 238 20.10 -13.10 -9.33
C LEU A 238 19.84 -14.09 -8.20
N GLY A 239 18.57 -14.34 -7.93
CA GLY A 239 18.06 -15.30 -6.96
C GLY A 239 17.05 -16.25 -7.57
N ASN A 240 16.84 -17.39 -6.92
CA ASN A 240 15.89 -18.41 -7.34
C ASN A 240 14.47 -18.06 -6.85
N HIS A 241 13.50 -18.08 -7.76
CA HIS A 241 12.08 -17.93 -7.44
C HIS A 241 11.27 -19.18 -7.83
N THR A 242 11.94 -20.32 -7.78
CA THR A 242 11.55 -21.63 -8.33
C THR A 242 11.56 -21.67 -9.87
N TRP A 243 11.19 -22.81 -10.43
CA TRP A 243 11.08 -22.98 -11.86
C TRP A 243 9.82 -22.33 -12.44
N SER A 244 8.64 -22.63 -11.89
CA SER A 244 7.35 -22.23 -12.46
C SER A 244 6.49 -21.30 -11.60
N HIS A 245 7.04 -20.79 -10.49
CA HIS A 245 6.31 -19.98 -9.52
C HIS A 245 5.02 -20.66 -8.97
N PRO A 246 5.06 -21.95 -8.57
CA PRO A 246 3.86 -22.64 -8.13
C PRO A 246 3.47 -22.25 -6.71
N HIS A 247 2.18 -22.34 -6.41
CA HIS A 247 1.71 -22.27 -5.04
C HIS A 247 1.86 -23.65 -4.36
N LEU A 248 2.60 -23.71 -3.24
CA LEU A 248 2.91 -24.96 -2.53
C LEU A 248 1.64 -25.78 -2.19
N GLN A 249 0.54 -25.13 -1.83
CA GLN A 249 -0.70 -25.85 -1.48
C GLN A 249 -1.39 -26.49 -2.70
N GLU A 250 -1.17 -25.94 -3.89
CA GLU A 250 -1.82 -26.42 -5.11
C GLU A 250 -1.13 -27.65 -5.67
N ILE A 251 0.21 -27.66 -5.63
CA ILE A 251 1.01 -28.74 -6.23
C ILE A 251 1.52 -29.78 -5.22
N GLY A 252 1.49 -29.46 -3.93
CA GLY A 252 2.00 -30.32 -2.85
C GLY A 252 3.53 -30.22 -2.67
N LEU A 253 4.00 -30.70 -1.53
CA LEU A 253 5.40 -30.54 -1.08
C LEU A 253 6.42 -31.17 -2.03
N ASP A 254 6.22 -32.43 -2.43
CA ASP A 254 7.20 -33.14 -3.26
C ASP A 254 7.40 -32.46 -4.62
N ALA A 255 6.30 -32.06 -5.27
CA ALA A 255 6.36 -31.32 -6.53
C ALA A 255 7.01 -29.94 -6.36
N TYR A 256 6.75 -29.27 -5.24
CA TYR A 256 7.35 -27.97 -4.94
C TYR A 256 8.86 -28.06 -4.71
N LEU A 257 9.34 -29.08 -3.98
CA LEU A 257 10.78 -29.31 -3.76
C LEU A 257 11.50 -29.58 -5.09
N GLU A 258 10.87 -30.33 -5.99
CA GLU A 258 11.40 -30.57 -7.33
C GLU A 258 11.44 -29.28 -8.17
N ASP A 259 10.37 -28.49 -8.17
CA ASP A 259 10.30 -27.22 -8.89
C ASP A 259 11.34 -26.20 -8.37
N LEU A 260 11.53 -26.14 -7.05
CA LEU A 260 12.55 -25.31 -6.40
C LEU A 260 13.95 -25.74 -6.83
N ARG A 261 14.28 -27.04 -6.72
CA ARG A 261 15.60 -27.59 -7.09
C ARG A 261 15.89 -27.33 -8.56
N ARG A 262 14.94 -27.65 -9.45
CA ARG A 262 15.07 -27.41 -10.89
C ARG A 262 15.33 -25.94 -11.20
N GLY A 263 14.63 -25.01 -10.54
CA GLY A 263 14.88 -23.58 -10.67
C GLY A 263 16.28 -23.19 -10.21
N HIS A 264 16.76 -23.76 -9.10
CA HIS A 264 18.10 -23.48 -8.57
C HIS A 264 19.20 -23.97 -9.53
N GLU A 265 19.11 -25.22 -9.98
CA GLU A 265 20.10 -25.84 -10.88
C GLU A 265 20.19 -25.09 -12.21
N ALA A 266 19.04 -24.76 -12.81
CA ALA A 266 19.01 -24.01 -14.06
C ALA A 266 19.56 -22.58 -13.90
N LEU A 267 19.31 -21.92 -12.77
CA LEU A 267 19.89 -20.61 -12.51
C LEU A 267 21.40 -20.71 -12.25
N ARG A 268 21.86 -21.79 -11.61
CA ARG A 268 23.29 -22.06 -11.36
C ARG A 268 24.09 -22.17 -12.66
N GLU A 269 23.52 -22.82 -13.68
CA GLU A 269 24.13 -22.88 -15.02
C GLU A 269 24.32 -21.49 -15.64
N LEU A 270 23.45 -20.53 -15.31
CA LEU A 270 23.46 -19.18 -15.86
C LEU A 270 24.43 -18.24 -15.14
N VAL A 271 24.56 -18.36 -13.82
CA VAL A 271 25.36 -17.43 -12.99
C VAL A 271 26.69 -18.00 -12.49
N GLY A 272 26.89 -19.31 -12.59
CA GLY A 272 28.08 -20.01 -12.11
C GLY A 272 28.09 -20.27 -10.59
N ASP A 273 29.20 -20.85 -10.12
CA ASP A 273 29.35 -21.37 -8.75
C ASP A 273 29.96 -20.36 -7.76
N GLU A 274 30.23 -19.12 -8.19
CA GLU A 274 31.03 -18.18 -7.39
C GLU A 274 30.27 -17.54 -6.23
N GLN A 275 28.93 -17.42 -6.31
CA GLN A 275 28.12 -16.77 -5.28
C GLN A 275 26.90 -17.61 -4.87
N PRO A 276 26.49 -17.57 -3.60
CA PRO A 276 25.23 -18.18 -3.16
C PRO A 276 24.03 -17.60 -3.94
N ILE A 277 23.07 -18.46 -4.26
CA ILE A 277 21.83 -18.04 -4.94
C ILE A 277 20.76 -17.88 -3.85
N PRO A 278 20.34 -16.64 -3.50
CA PRO A 278 19.26 -16.45 -2.54
C PRO A 278 17.94 -16.95 -3.11
N PHE A 279 17.02 -17.37 -2.25
CA PHE A 279 15.72 -17.92 -2.62
C PHE A 279 14.57 -17.06 -2.09
N ARG A 280 13.58 -16.79 -2.94
CA ARG A 280 12.31 -16.18 -2.55
C ARG A 280 11.17 -17.17 -2.77
N TYR A 281 10.35 -17.38 -1.74
CA TYR A 281 9.12 -18.13 -1.89
C TYR A 281 8.14 -17.41 -2.81
N PRO A 282 7.60 -18.06 -3.86
CA PRO A 282 6.39 -17.63 -4.54
C PRO A 282 5.31 -17.24 -3.53
N TYR A 283 4.65 -16.11 -3.79
CA TYR A 283 3.59 -15.55 -2.94
C TYR A 283 4.01 -15.26 -1.49
N LEU A 284 5.32 -15.21 -1.19
CA LEU A 284 5.86 -15.15 0.18
C LEU A 284 5.34 -16.27 1.09
N HIS A 285 4.83 -17.36 0.51
CA HIS A 285 4.12 -18.41 1.21
C HIS A 285 5.09 -19.50 1.66
N ARG A 286 5.49 -19.45 2.93
CA ARG A 286 6.49 -20.35 3.52
C ARG A 286 5.93 -21.66 4.04
N GLY A 287 4.79 -22.10 3.53
CA GLY A 287 4.12 -23.31 4.01
C GLY A 287 3.40 -23.15 5.33
N PHE A 288 2.34 -23.95 5.46
CA PHE A 288 1.40 -23.92 6.56
C PHE A 288 1.86 -24.75 7.75
N ASP A 289 2.48 -25.90 7.49
CA ASP A 289 2.88 -26.85 8.52
C ASP A 289 4.41 -26.86 8.79
N PRO A 290 4.82 -27.24 10.02
CA PRO A 290 6.24 -27.34 10.39
C PRO A 290 7.07 -28.29 9.52
N ASP A 291 6.47 -29.33 8.95
CA ASP A 291 7.21 -30.40 8.27
C ASP A 291 7.60 -29.95 6.86
N SER A 292 6.67 -29.33 6.13
CA SER A 292 6.94 -28.66 4.85
C SER A 292 8.03 -27.60 5.00
N ARG A 293 8.01 -26.79 6.07
CA ARG A 293 9.07 -25.80 6.33
C ARG A 293 10.43 -26.44 6.51
N ARG A 294 10.52 -27.49 7.34
CA ARG A 294 11.79 -28.19 7.57
C ARG A 294 12.32 -28.83 6.29
N ALA A 295 11.44 -29.42 5.47
CA ALA A 295 11.84 -30.01 4.20
C ALA A 295 12.39 -28.96 3.22
N ILE A 296 11.71 -27.82 3.09
CA ILE A 296 12.16 -26.73 2.20
C ILE A 296 13.45 -26.11 2.73
N THR A 297 13.56 -25.83 4.03
CA THR A 297 14.80 -25.32 4.63
C THR A 297 15.96 -26.30 4.44
N GLY A 298 15.73 -27.61 4.64
CA GLY A 298 16.75 -28.63 4.42
C GLY A 298 17.23 -28.70 2.96
N LEU A 299 16.31 -28.53 2.00
CA LEU A 299 16.69 -28.41 0.59
C LEU A 299 17.50 -27.14 0.30
N LEU A 300 17.11 -26.00 0.89
CA LEU A 300 17.87 -24.76 0.71
C LEU A 300 19.29 -24.88 1.28
N GLU A 301 19.47 -25.55 2.42
CA GLU A 301 20.78 -25.84 2.99
C GLU A 301 21.62 -26.76 2.08
N GLU A 302 21.02 -27.80 1.49
CA GLU A 302 21.66 -28.68 0.50
C GLU A 302 22.19 -27.89 -0.71
N LEU A 303 21.44 -26.88 -1.13
CA LEU A 303 21.71 -26.05 -2.31
C LEU A 303 22.60 -24.83 -2.03
N ASP A 304 23.16 -24.68 -0.83
CA ASP A 304 23.87 -23.46 -0.38
C ASP A 304 23.05 -22.19 -0.68
N SER A 305 21.76 -22.26 -0.36
CA SER A 305 20.77 -21.22 -0.61
C SER A 305 20.16 -20.77 0.71
N ARG A 306 19.73 -19.51 0.74
CA ARG A 306 19.07 -18.92 1.91
C ARG A 306 17.85 -18.13 1.50
N VAL A 307 16.86 -18.11 2.40
CA VAL A 307 15.64 -17.35 2.18
C VAL A 307 15.95 -15.85 2.20
N ALA A 308 15.49 -15.15 1.17
CA ALA A 308 15.40 -13.71 1.11
C ALA A 308 13.98 -13.28 1.53
N PRO A 309 13.78 -12.78 2.75
CA PRO A 309 12.48 -12.30 3.19
C PRO A 309 12.18 -10.91 2.61
N VAL A 310 10.93 -10.48 2.72
CA VAL A 310 10.47 -9.14 2.34
C VAL A 310 10.05 -8.39 3.59
N THR A 311 10.40 -7.11 3.70
CA THR A 311 9.95 -6.26 4.81
C THR A 311 9.08 -5.10 4.35
N ILE A 312 9.42 -4.48 3.22
CA ILE A 312 8.53 -3.56 2.51
C ILE A 312 7.79 -4.40 1.47
N ASP A 313 6.65 -4.94 1.90
CA ASP A 313 5.78 -5.80 1.10
C ASP A 313 4.79 -4.94 0.31
N THR A 314 5.05 -4.83 -1.00
CA THR A 314 4.28 -3.97 -1.88
C THR A 314 3.31 -4.77 -2.72
N TRP A 315 2.20 -4.15 -3.09
CA TRP A 315 1.21 -4.72 -4.00
C TRP A 315 1.34 -4.08 -5.38
N ASP A 316 2.58 -3.77 -5.76
CA ASP A 316 2.92 -3.06 -6.98
C ASP A 316 2.38 -3.81 -8.23
N TRP A 317 2.40 -5.15 -8.19
CA TRP A 317 1.85 -6.05 -9.19
C TRP A 317 0.33 -5.85 -9.43
N LEU A 318 -0.45 -5.60 -8.38
CA LEU A 318 -1.90 -5.41 -8.48
C LEU A 318 -2.23 -4.14 -9.25
N TYR A 319 -1.55 -3.04 -8.91
CA TYR A 319 -1.72 -1.77 -9.60
C TYR A 319 -1.15 -1.81 -11.01
N ALA A 320 -0.04 -2.52 -11.24
CA ALA A 320 0.53 -2.73 -12.56
C ALA A 320 -0.41 -3.54 -13.47
N ALA A 321 -1.09 -4.57 -12.95
CA ALA A 321 -2.11 -5.33 -13.66
C ALA A 321 -3.30 -4.44 -14.07
N GLY A 322 -3.80 -3.62 -13.14
CA GLY A 322 -4.85 -2.64 -13.40
C GLY A 322 -4.44 -1.62 -14.46
N HIS A 323 -3.22 -1.11 -14.37
CA HIS A 323 -2.66 -0.16 -15.34
C HIS A 323 -2.51 -0.78 -16.73
N GLN A 324 -2.01 -2.02 -16.84
CA GLN A 324 -1.88 -2.73 -18.11
C GLN A 324 -3.25 -2.87 -18.79
N ARG A 325 -4.26 -3.34 -18.05
CA ARG A 325 -5.63 -3.47 -18.57
C ARG A 325 -6.19 -2.12 -19.05
N ALA A 326 -6.11 -1.09 -18.21
CA ALA A 326 -6.59 0.24 -18.56
C ALA A 326 -5.89 0.82 -19.81
N THR A 327 -4.58 0.57 -19.94
CA THR A 327 -3.80 0.98 -21.12
C THR A 327 -4.27 0.25 -22.39
N THR A 328 -4.48 -1.07 -22.29
CA THR A 328 -4.99 -1.88 -23.42
C THR A 328 -6.39 -1.45 -23.86
N GLU A 329 -7.24 -1.06 -22.92
CA GLU A 329 -8.60 -0.58 -23.17
C GLU A 329 -8.67 0.89 -23.64
N GLY A 330 -7.54 1.62 -23.57
CA GLY A 330 -7.48 3.04 -23.93
C GLY A 330 -8.07 3.99 -22.86
N ASP A 331 -8.31 3.51 -21.63
CA ASP A 331 -8.79 4.34 -20.52
C ASP A 331 -7.62 5.04 -19.82
N ALA A 332 -7.24 6.19 -20.36
CA ALA A 332 -6.16 7.02 -19.82
C ALA A 332 -6.41 7.50 -18.38
N ALA A 333 -7.68 7.71 -17.99
CA ALA A 333 -8.02 8.16 -16.65
C ALA A 333 -7.85 7.03 -15.62
N ALA A 334 -8.25 5.81 -15.96
CA ALA A 334 -7.98 4.64 -15.13
C ALA A 334 -6.49 4.35 -15.03
N ALA A 335 -5.75 4.43 -16.15
CA ALA A 335 -4.31 4.22 -16.17
C ALA A 335 -3.60 5.18 -15.19
N GLU A 336 -3.92 6.48 -15.22
CA GLU A 336 -3.30 7.44 -14.29
C GLU A 336 -3.69 7.22 -12.83
N ARG A 337 -4.93 6.76 -12.55
CA ARG A 337 -5.33 6.35 -11.20
C ARG A 337 -4.48 5.18 -10.70
N TYR A 338 -4.32 4.12 -11.48
CA TYR A 338 -3.48 2.98 -11.10
C TYR A 338 -2.02 3.38 -10.91
N ARG A 339 -1.47 4.25 -11.77
CA ARG A 339 -0.11 4.78 -11.61
C ARG A 339 0.06 5.55 -10.29
N SER A 340 -0.91 6.39 -9.95
CA SER A 340 -0.89 7.16 -8.69
C SER A 340 -1.01 6.23 -7.48
N SER A 341 -1.92 5.27 -7.52
CA SER A 341 -2.10 4.27 -6.46
C SER A 341 -0.89 3.35 -6.29
N TRP A 342 -0.18 3.03 -7.38
CA TRP A 342 1.09 2.29 -7.33
C TRP A 342 2.13 3.04 -6.49
N MET A 343 2.36 4.33 -6.79
CA MET A 343 3.31 5.15 -6.03
C MET A 343 2.88 5.29 -4.55
N TRP A 344 1.57 5.49 -4.30
CA TRP A 344 1.04 5.56 -2.94
C TRP A 344 1.29 4.26 -2.17
N ASN A 345 1.02 3.10 -2.78
CA ASN A 345 1.24 1.80 -2.15
C ASN A 345 2.71 1.56 -1.80
N LEU A 346 3.65 1.91 -2.68
CA LEU A 346 5.08 1.80 -2.36
C LEU A 346 5.47 2.65 -1.15
N GLN A 347 4.93 3.87 -1.06
CA GLN A 347 5.20 4.79 0.04
C GLN A 347 4.60 4.27 1.35
N GLU A 348 3.34 3.86 1.35
CA GLU A 348 2.65 3.36 2.54
C GLU A 348 3.26 2.05 3.06
N ALA A 349 3.55 1.09 2.17
CA ALA A 349 4.24 -0.14 2.56
C ALA A 349 5.61 0.17 3.20
N THR A 350 6.31 1.21 2.72
CA THR A 350 7.56 1.66 3.33
C THR A 350 7.33 2.22 4.74
N LEU A 351 6.31 3.07 4.91
CA LEU A 351 5.97 3.66 6.21
C LEU A 351 5.53 2.60 7.22
N GLU A 352 4.77 1.61 6.79
CA GLU A 352 4.36 0.47 7.60
C GLU A 352 5.57 -0.38 8.03
N ALA A 353 6.46 -0.72 7.10
CA ALA A 353 7.66 -1.49 7.40
C ALA A 353 8.59 -0.78 8.40
N GLU A 354 8.71 0.55 8.28
CA GLU A 354 9.43 1.38 9.24
C GLU A 354 8.77 1.38 10.63
N HIS A 355 7.44 1.49 10.68
CA HIS A 355 6.69 1.44 11.94
C HIS A 355 6.87 0.09 12.63
N LEU A 356 6.67 -1.01 11.91
CA LEU A 356 6.82 -2.37 12.45
C LEU A 356 8.26 -2.65 12.91
N ALA A 357 9.25 -2.16 12.16
CA ALA A 357 10.65 -2.26 12.57
C ALA A 357 10.91 -1.56 13.92
N ARG A 358 10.43 -0.32 14.09
CA ARG A 358 10.57 0.41 15.35
C ARG A 358 9.81 -0.26 16.50
N GLU A 359 8.60 -0.76 16.24
CA GLU A 359 7.80 -1.51 17.22
C GLU A 359 8.54 -2.77 17.70
N LEU A 360 9.15 -3.53 16.78
CA LEU A 360 9.81 -4.79 17.09
C LEU A 360 11.21 -4.61 17.69
N PHE A 361 11.97 -3.61 17.27
CA PHE A 361 13.40 -3.55 17.58
C PHE A 361 13.83 -2.30 18.35
N GLY A 362 12.96 -1.28 18.46
CA GLY A 362 13.37 0.04 18.95
C GLY A 362 14.40 0.74 18.06
N ARG A 363 14.67 0.19 16.87
CA ARG A 363 15.57 0.69 15.82
C ARG A 363 15.00 0.31 14.46
N GLU A 364 15.66 0.73 13.38
CA GLU A 364 15.31 0.36 12.01
C GLU A 364 16.40 -0.54 11.42
N PRO A 365 16.26 -1.89 11.47
CA PRO A 365 17.10 -2.78 10.67
C PRO A 365 17.00 -2.42 9.17
N PRO A 366 17.97 -2.84 8.35
CA PRO A 366 17.83 -2.76 6.90
C PRO A 366 16.49 -3.30 6.45
N GLN A 367 15.88 -2.67 5.45
CA GLN A 367 14.64 -3.11 4.85
C GLN A 367 14.94 -3.88 3.55
N ILE A 368 14.08 -4.80 3.15
CA ILE A 368 14.13 -5.49 1.86
C ILE A 368 12.83 -5.16 1.12
N LEU A 369 12.97 -4.40 0.04
CA LEU A 369 11.88 -3.92 -0.80
C LEU A 369 11.53 -4.94 -1.88
N LEU A 370 10.27 -5.38 -1.91
CA LEU A 370 9.70 -6.16 -3.00
C LEU A 370 9.14 -5.25 -4.10
N LEU A 371 9.51 -5.52 -5.35
CA LEU A 371 8.92 -4.98 -6.56
C LEU A 371 8.75 -6.12 -7.58
N HIS A 372 7.98 -5.87 -8.64
CA HIS A 372 7.90 -6.75 -9.80
C HIS A 372 8.32 -5.99 -11.07
N ALA A 373 8.93 -6.68 -12.04
CA ALA A 373 9.38 -6.04 -13.29
C ALA A 373 8.18 -5.69 -14.19
N ASN A 374 7.78 -4.41 -14.20
CA ASN A 374 6.58 -3.94 -14.93
C ASN A 374 6.73 -2.51 -15.50
N ALA A 375 5.74 -2.09 -16.30
CA ALA A 375 5.75 -0.79 -16.99
C ALA A 375 5.74 0.41 -16.03
N LEU A 376 5.08 0.30 -14.87
CA LEU A 376 5.06 1.37 -13.87
C LEU A 376 6.44 1.50 -13.21
N GLY A 377 7.03 0.38 -12.77
CA GLY A 377 8.40 0.36 -12.24
C GLY A 377 9.42 0.91 -13.24
N SER A 378 9.34 0.50 -14.50
CA SER A 378 10.22 1.00 -15.57
C SER A 378 10.17 2.51 -15.75
N ARG A 379 9.04 3.16 -15.42
CA ARG A 379 8.83 4.60 -15.60
C ARG A 379 9.11 5.40 -14.32
N ASP A 380 8.57 4.93 -13.20
CA ASP A 380 8.42 5.72 -11.98
C ASP A 380 9.36 5.28 -10.84
N LEU A 381 10.15 4.22 -11.02
CA LEU A 381 11.17 3.81 -10.05
C LEU A 381 12.14 4.95 -9.69
N PRO A 382 12.68 5.77 -10.62
CA PRO A 382 13.55 6.89 -10.25
C PRO A 382 12.93 7.88 -9.25
N ALA A 383 11.62 8.13 -9.37
CA ALA A 383 10.90 9.01 -8.45
C ALA A 383 10.77 8.39 -7.06
N PHE A 384 10.48 7.08 -6.99
CA PHE A 384 10.40 6.36 -5.73
C PHE A 384 11.76 6.24 -5.03
N LEU A 385 12.83 5.90 -5.77
CA LEU A 385 14.20 5.87 -5.23
C LEU A 385 14.63 7.24 -4.70
N SER A 386 14.26 8.32 -5.40
CA SER A 386 14.51 9.69 -4.93
C SER A 386 13.73 10.02 -3.66
N TRP A 387 12.51 9.50 -3.52
CA TRP A 387 11.73 9.64 -2.29
C TRP A 387 12.40 8.88 -1.13
N LEU A 388 12.85 7.64 -1.32
CA LEU A 388 13.62 6.88 -0.31
C LEU A 388 14.90 7.63 0.13
N ARG A 389 15.66 8.20 -0.80
CA ARG A 389 16.85 9.01 -0.48
C ARG A 389 16.51 10.20 0.42
N ARG A 390 15.42 10.91 0.13
CA ARG A 390 14.97 12.04 0.99
C ARG A 390 14.55 11.58 2.38
N ARG A 391 14.17 10.31 2.56
CA ARG A 391 13.93 9.70 3.88
C ARG A 391 15.20 9.24 4.59
N GLY A 392 16.37 9.39 3.97
CA GLY A 392 17.67 9.01 4.55
C GLY A 392 18.07 7.56 4.30
N TYR A 393 17.49 6.89 3.31
CA TYR A 393 17.91 5.54 2.91
C TYR A 393 19.23 5.57 2.10
N ALA A 394 20.18 4.75 2.53
CA ALA A 394 21.22 4.20 1.66
C ALA A 394 20.75 2.88 1.04
N PHE A 395 21.19 2.62 -0.18
CA PHE A 395 20.92 1.36 -0.88
C PHE A 395 22.06 0.38 -0.62
N VAL A 396 21.72 -0.82 -0.16
CA VAL A 396 22.67 -1.87 0.24
C VAL A 396 22.37 -3.16 -0.52
N THR A 397 23.35 -4.04 -0.62
CA THR A 397 23.11 -5.37 -1.19
C THR A 397 22.15 -6.17 -0.32
N LEU A 398 21.51 -7.19 -0.89
CA LEU A 398 20.69 -8.12 -0.11
C LEU A 398 21.50 -8.79 1.00
N ASP A 399 22.78 -9.10 0.75
CA ASP A 399 23.65 -9.73 1.74
C ASP A 399 23.98 -8.81 2.92
N GLU A 400 24.23 -7.53 2.65
CA GLU A 400 24.43 -6.50 3.69
C GLU A 400 23.17 -6.29 4.53
N ALA A 401 21.98 -6.41 3.93
CA ALA A 401 20.72 -6.35 4.67
C ALA A 401 20.56 -7.58 5.56
N LEU A 402 20.73 -8.78 5.00
CA LEU A 402 20.59 -10.06 5.69
C LEU A 402 21.63 -10.31 6.80
N ALA A 403 22.72 -9.54 6.83
CA ALA A 403 23.71 -9.60 7.91
C ALA A 403 23.19 -9.03 9.25
N ASP A 404 22.08 -8.29 9.26
CA ASP A 404 21.48 -7.79 10.50
C ASP A 404 20.84 -8.93 11.30
N GLU A 405 21.08 -8.95 12.62
CA GLU A 405 20.55 -9.96 13.56
C GLU A 405 19.01 -10.10 13.51
N ALA A 406 18.29 -9.08 13.07
CA ALA A 406 16.83 -9.12 12.93
C ALA A 406 16.36 -10.20 11.93
N TYR A 407 17.22 -10.61 11.00
CA TYR A 407 16.95 -11.68 10.03
C TYR A 407 17.33 -13.08 10.53
N ALA A 408 18.04 -13.20 11.65
CA ALA A 408 18.36 -14.46 12.30
C ALA A 408 17.28 -14.90 13.32
N LEU A 409 16.28 -14.06 13.59
CA LEU A 409 15.24 -14.36 14.55
C LEU A 409 14.30 -15.47 14.04
N PRO A 410 13.84 -16.38 14.93
CA PRO A 410 12.95 -17.45 14.54
C PRO A 410 11.57 -16.92 14.14
N ASP A 411 11.03 -17.46 13.05
CA ASP A 411 9.63 -17.31 12.65
C ASP A 411 8.84 -18.54 13.10
N GLU A 412 8.18 -18.40 14.25
CA GLU A 412 7.30 -19.43 14.82
C GLU A 412 5.85 -19.29 14.33
N SER A 413 5.56 -18.29 13.48
CA SER A 413 4.21 -17.98 13.03
C SER A 413 3.78 -18.87 11.87
N TRP A 414 2.52 -19.31 11.86
CA TRP A 414 1.90 -20.05 10.76
C TRP A 414 0.80 -19.16 10.17
N SER A 415 0.79 -19.01 8.84
CA SER A 415 -0.21 -18.20 8.13
C SER A 415 -0.58 -18.93 6.84
N PRO A 416 -1.88 -18.99 6.49
CA PRO A 416 -2.30 -19.46 5.17
C PRO A 416 -1.95 -18.46 4.06
N THR A 417 -1.49 -17.25 4.40
CA THR A 417 -1.11 -16.20 3.46
C THR A 417 0.40 -15.95 3.46
N GLY A 418 0.88 -15.39 2.35
CA GLY A 418 2.14 -14.66 2.30
C GLY A 418 2.06 -13.39 3.14
N ASP A 419 3.10 -13.10 3.89
CA ASP A 419 3.18 -11.89 4.72
C ASP A 419 4.63 -11.43 4.83
N SER A 420 4.81 -10.12 5.03
CA SER A 420 6.11 -9.53 5.33
C SER A 420 6.76 -10.14 6.57
N TRP A 421 8.09 -10.10 6.60
CA TRP A 421 8.91 -10.62 7.70
C TRP A 421 8.60 -9.97 9.03
N TRP A 422 8.38 -8.66 9.05
CA TRP A 422 8.03 -7.95 10.29
C TRP A 422 6.67 -8.41 10.83
N LEU A 423 5.66 -8.61 9.99
CA LEU A 423 4.37 -9.14 10.42
C LEU A 423 4.49 -10.57 10.97
N ARG A 424 5.35 -11.39 10.36
CA ARG A 424 5.65 -12.75 10.83
C ARG A 424 6.34 -12.76 12.20
N LEU A 425 7.37 -11.93 12.38
CA LEU A 425 8.05 -11.80 13.69
C LEU A 425 7.13 -11.22 14.76
N ARG A 426 6.29 -10.24 14.42
CA ARG A 426 5.28 -9.69 15.32
C ARG A 426 4.31 -10.77 15.81
N ARG A 427 3.79 -11.59 14.90
CA ARG A 427 2.93 -12.73 15.27
C ARG A 427 3.65 -13.76 16.11
N SER A 428 4.89 -14.10 15.77
CA SER A 428 5.71 -15.04 16.54
C SER A 428 5.89 -14.59 17.99
N ARG A 429 6.15 -13.28 18.21
CA ARG A 429 6.23 -12.71 19.57
C ARG A 429 4.90 -12.74 20.31
N SER A 430 3.80 -12.43 19.64
CA SER A 430 2.46 -12.52 20.26
C SER A 430 2.15 -13.93 20.74
N LEU A 431 2.48 -14.95 19.93
CA LEU A 431 2.33 -16.36 20.31
C LEU A 431 3.19 -16.72 21.54
N ALA A 432 4.46 -16.29 21.57
CA ALA A 432 5.35 -16.52 22.70
C ALA A 432 4.87 -15.86 24.01
N HIS A 433 4.14 -14.74 23.92
CA HIS A 433 3.57 -14.03 25.06
C HIS A 433 2.14 -14.45 25.42
N GLY A 434 1.58 -15.47 24.75
CA GLY A 434 0.21 -15.94 25.00
C GLY A 434 -0.88 -14.96 24.59
N THR A 435 -0.55 -13.97 23.75
CA THR A 435 -1.52 -13.05 23.16
C THR A 435 -2.03 -13.69 21.86
N PRO A 436 -3.31 -14.07 21.76
CA PRO A 436 -3.82 -14.67 20.54
C PRO A 436 -3.62 -13.69 19.36
N PRO A 437 -3.17 -14.18 18.19
CA PRO A 437 -3.01 -13.32 17.04
C PRO A 437 -4.36 -12.65 16.70
N PHE A 438 -4.29 -11.38 16.28
CA PHE A 438 -5.46 -10.66 15.81
C PHE A 438 -6.08 -11.42 14.62
N HIS A 439 -7.27 -11.97 14.87
CA HIS A 439 -8.20 -12.59 13.93
C HIS A 439 -7.85 -13.98 13.36
N ASP A 440 -8.77 -14.90 13.67
CA ASP A 440 -9.07 -16.15 13.01
C ASP A 440 -9.34 -15.90 11.51
N LEU A 441 -8.40 -16.30 10.64
CA LEU A 441 -8.44 -16.09 9.19
C LEU A 441 -9.30 -17.13 8.45
N ASP A 442 -9.87 -18.10 9.17
CA ASP A 442 -10.78 -19.12 8.61
C ASP A 442 -12.11 -18.52 8.09
N ALA A 443 -12.33 -17.21 8.28
CA ALA A 443 -13.52 -16.48 7.83
C ALA A 443 -13.35 -15.72 6.50
N ILE A 444 -12.19 -15.77 5.84
CA ILE A 444 -12.06 -15.21 4.49
C ILE A 444 -12.43 -16.32 3.50
N PRO A 445 -13.60 -16.26 2.82
CA PRO A 445 -13.90 -17.22 1.77
C PRO A 445 -12.80 -17.10 0.71
N ALA A 446 -12.22 -18.26 0.34
CA ALA A 446 -11.42 -18.38 -0.86
C ALA A 446 -12.24 -17.76 -2.00
N SER A 447 -11.83 -16.58 -2.46
CA SER A 447 -12.47 -15.96 -3.61
C SER A 447 -12.02 -16.70 -4.87
N PRO A 448 -12.92 -16.85 -5.85
CA PRO A 448 -12.86 -17.84 -6.91
C PRO A 448 -11.72 -17.63 -7.92
#